data_AF-A0A7C1FZY3-F1
#
_entry.id   AF-A0A7C1FZY3-F1
#
_cell.length_a   1.000
_cell.length_b   1.000
_cell.length_c   1.000
_cell.angle_alpha   90.00
_cell.angle_beta   90.00
_cell.angle_gamma   90.00
#
_symmetry.space_group_name_H-M   'P 1'
#
loop_
_entity.id
_entity.type
_entity.pdbx_description
1 polymer ?
#
loop_
_entity_poly.entity_id
_entity_poly.type
_entity_poly.pdbx_seq_one_letter_code
_entity_poly.pdbx_strand_id
1 'polypeptide(L)'
;IAFHMRQTAAFYYPGSSWQRPFIGGYKFQTQRDVLNLDGYIYYYFMATGVTPAMEEKIVGQGSQYAWNAKDSKGAVLDGGKNYKLHLPPNIPVKNFWSVIVYDNQTRSMLQTDQRWPSVGSQTRGLLVNPDGSVDIYFGPTPPAGKEVNWVQTVPGKGWNTILRLYGALEPWFDKTWRPGEIEPVE
;
A
#
# COMPACT_ATOMS: atom_id res chain seq x y z
N ILE A 1 7.97 6.64 11.47
CA ILE A 1 7.49 6.61 10.07
C ILE A 1 8.70 6.49 9.15
N ALA A 2 8.65 5.70 8.07
CA ALA A 2 9.79 5.56 7.16
C ALA A 2 10.13 6.88 6.43
N PHE A 3 9.14 7.52 5.81
CA PHE A 3 9.29 8.83 5.18
C PHE A 3 8.03 9.65 5.41
N HIS A 4 8.18 10.96 5.63
CA HIS A 4 7.05 11.88 5.77
C HIS A 4 7.06 12.89 4.62
N MET A 5 6.40 12.53 3.52
CA MET A 5 6.27 13.44 2.38
C MET A 5 5.26 14.54 2.72
N ARG A 6 5.66 15.80 2.48
CA ARG A 6 4.89 16.99 2.85
C ARG A 6 4.15 17.61 1.66
N GLN A 7 4.55 17.27 0.44
CA GLN A 7 3.89 17.77 -0.75
C GLN A 7 2.51 17.12 -0.89
N THR A 8 1.46 17.93 -1.06
CA THR A 8 0.10 17.46 -1.30
C THR A 8 0.00 16.60 -2.56
N ALA A 9 0.87 16.86 -3.54
CA ALA A 9 1.02 16.06 -4.75
C ALA A 9 1.42 14.61 -4.49
N ALA A 10 1.85 14.23 -3.28
CA ALA A 10 2.14 12.84 -2.94
C ALA A 10 0.88 12.01 -2.65
N PHE A 11 -0.26 12.64 -2.36
CA PHE A 11 -1.46 11.94 -1.89
C PHE A 11 -2.42 11.66 -3.04
N TYR A 12 -2.99 10.45 -3.09
CA TYR A 12 -3.98 10.09 -4.10
C TYR A 12 -5.30 10.85 -3.92
N TYR A 13 -5.72 11.04 -2.65
CA TYR A 13 -7.02 11.60 -2.28
C TYR A 13 -6.87 12.65 -1.16
N PRO A 14 -7.69 13.71 -1.16
CA PRO A 14 -7.74 14.65 -0.03
C PRO A 14 -8.10 13.95 1.28
N GLY A 15 -7.38 14.27 2.36
CA GLY A 15 -7.61 13.70 3.71
C GLY A 15 -7.22 12.24 3.89
N SER A 16 -6.63 11.60 2.88
CA SER A 16 -6.17 10.21 2.92
C SER A 16 -4.68 10.13 3.25
N SER A 17 -4.25 9.02 3.87
CA SER A 17 -2.82 8.75 4.08
C SER A 17 -2.18 7.96 2.92
N TRP A 18 -2.95 7.54 1.92
CA TRP A 18 -2.46 6.82 0.74
C TRP A 18 -1.69 7.73 -0.21
N GLN A 19 -0.41 7.40 -0.40
CA GLN A 19 0.54 8.15 -1.21
C GLN A 19 0.90 7.42 -2.50
N ARG A 20 1.08 8.19 -3.57
CA ARG A 20 1.63 7.73 -4.86
C ARG A 20 3.15 7.87 -4.84
N PRO A 21 3.92 6.85 -5.27
CA PRO A 21 5.39 6.90 -5.21
C PRO A 21 6.02 7.79 -6.30
N PHE A 22 5.35 8.00 -7.43
CA PHE A 22 5.91 8.69 -8.59
C PHE A 22 5.43 10.15 -8.69
N ILE A 23 6.15 11.07 -8.05
CA ILE A 23 5.84 12.50 -8.09
C ILE A 23 6.64 13.15 -9.21
N GLY A 24 5.95 13.58 -10.28
CA GLY A 24 6.58 13.98 -11.53
C GLY A 24 6.76 12.82 -12.53
N GLY A 25 5.94 11.77 -12.39
CA GLY A 25 5.98 10.56 -13.21
C GLY A 25 7.19 9.67 -12.94
N TYR A 26 7.37 8.61 -13.74
CA TYR A 26 8.51 7.70 -13.61
C TYR A 26 9.89 8.37 -13.84
N LYS A 27 9.91 9.56 -14.45
CA LYS A 27 11.14 10.36 -14.64
C LYS A 27 11.45 11.29 -13.47
N PHE A 28 10.51 11.45 -12.52
CA PHE A 28 10.60 12.38 -11.40
C PHE A 28 10.94 13.79 -11.87
N GLN A 29 10.11 14.37 -12.73
CA GLN A 29 10.36 15.69 -13.32
C GLN A 29 9.28 16.71 -12.92
N THR A 30 9.67 17.96 -12.65
CA THR A 30 8.72 19.08 -12.48
C THR A 30 8.32 19.69 -13.83
N GLN A 31 9.23 19.63 -14.79
CA GLN A 31 9.05 19.95 -16.20
C GLN A 31 10.10 19.18 -17.01
N ARG A 32 10.01 19.23 -18.34
CA ARG A 32 10.96 18.53 -19.23
C ARG A 32 12.40 18.82 -18.82
N ASP A 33 13.15 17.74 -18.57
CA ASP A 33 14.58 17.76 -18.23
C ASP A 33 14.93 18.51 -16.93
N VAL A 34 13.97 18.74 -16.03
CA VAL A 34 14.20 19.29 -14.68
C VAL A 34 13.75 18.29 -13.62
N LEU A 35 14.72 17.81 -12.86
CA LEU A 35 14.51 16.83 -11.80
C LEU A 35 13.66 17.41 -10.65
N ASN A 36 12.59 16.72 -10.31
CA ASN A 36 11.92 16.82 -9.03
C ASN A 36 12.73 16.05 -7.97
N LEU A 37 13.70 16.73 -7.37
CA LEU A 37 14.61 16.11 -6.40
C LEU A 37 13.87 15.51 -5.20
N ASP A 38 12.83 16.18 -4.70
CA ASP A 38 12.02 15.68 -3.58
C ASP A 38 11.28 14.39 -3.95
N GLY A 39 10.68 14.34 -5.15
CA GLY A 39 10.01 13.14 -5.66
C GLY A 39 11.00 11.98 -5.88
N TYR A 40 12.18 12.29 -6.41
CA TYR A 40 13.25 11.33 -6.63
C TYR A 40 13.77 10.74 -5.30
N ILE A 41 14.11 11.58 -4.32
CA ILE A 41 14.56 11.13 -2.99
C ILE A 41 13.47 10.33 -2.30
N TYR A 42 12.22 10.81 -2.34
CA TYR A 42 11.09 10.10 -1.74
C TYR A 42 10.95 8.68 -2.30
N TYR A 43 11.03 8.51 -3.62
CA TYR A 43 10.97 7.21 -4.27
C TYR A 43 12.16 6.34 -3.88
N TYR A 44 13.39 6.81 -4.12
CA TYR A 44 14.60 5.98 -3.97
C TYR A 44 15.02 5.75 -2.53
N PHE A 45 14.51 6.53 -1.57
CA PHE A 45 14.63 6.20 -0.16
C PHE A 45 13.84 4.93 0.21
N MET A 46 12.79 4.61 -0.57
CA MET A 46 11.75 3.65 -0.18
C MET A 46 11.67 2.45 -1.11
N ALA A 47 12.04 2.63 -2.37
CA ALA A 47 11.98 1.64 -3.41
C ALA A 47 13.21 1.73 -4.32
N THR A 48 13.34 0.75 -5.20
CA THR A 48 14.38 0.72 -6.23
C THR A 48 13.79 0.15 -7.52
N GLY A 49 14.47 0.42 -8.64
CA GLY A 49 14.05 0.02 -9.97
C GLY A 49 12.85 0.83 -10.48
N VAL A 50 12.96 1.43 -11.66
CA VAL A 50 11.88 2.22 -12.24
C VAL A 50 11.70 1.83 -13.70
N THR A 51 10.45 1.59 -14.09
CA THR A 51 10.05 1.41 -15.48
C THR A 51 8.78 2.21 -15.75
N PRO A 52 8.52 2.62 -17.01
CA PRO A 52 7.27 3.32 -17.35
C PRO A 52 6.02 2.52 -16.95
N ALA A 53 6.05 1.19 -17.09
CA ALA A 53 4.94 0.30 -16.75
C ALA A 53 4.56 0.26 -15.26
N MET A 54 5.41 0.81 -14.37
CA MET A 54 5.11 0.94 -12.94
C MET A 54 4.29 2.19 -12.60
N GLU A 55 4.15 3.13 -13.54
CA GLU A 55 3.57 4.45 -13.28
C GLU A 55 2.55 4.86 -14.34
N GLU A 56 2.89 4.75 -15.62
CA GLU A 56 2.05 5.21 -16.71
C GLU A 56 0.68 4.52 -16.71
N LYS A 57 -0.36 5.24 -17.16
CA LYS A 57 -1.71 4.70 -17.33
C LYS A 57 -1.72 3.74 -18.53
N ILE A 58 -1.46 2.47 -18.26
CA ILE A 58 -1.59 1.37 -19.23
C ILE A 58 -2.66 0.40 -18.71
N VAL A 59 -3.91 0.61 -19.12
CA VAL A 59 -5.05 -0.17 -18.63
C VAL A 59 -4.83 -1.66 -18.84
N GLY A 60 -5.04 -2.44 -17.77
CA GLY A 60 -4.93 -3.90 -17.79
C GLY A 60 -3.50 -4.43 -17.91
N GLN A 61 -2.49 -3.57 -17.87
CA GLN A 61 -1.07 -3.95 -17.93
C GLN A 61 -0.25 -3.21 -16.86
N GLY A 62 1.02 -3.60 -16.73
CA GLY A 62 1.92 -3.01 -15.75
C GLY A 62 1.44 -3.20 -14.31
N SER A 63 1.78 -2.24 -13.47
CA SER A 63 1.48 -2.27 -12.04
C SER A 63 1.32 -0.86 -11.47
N GLN A 64 0.48 -0.72 -10.45
CA GLN A 64 0.23 0.53 -9.75
C GLN A 64 0.42 0.33 -8.25
N TYR A 65 0.83 1.39 -7.55
CA TYR A 65 1.32 1.30 -6.18
C TYR A 65 0.74 2.42 -5.32
N ALA A 66 0.17 2.06 -4.18
CA ALA A 66 -0.23 3.00 -3.14
C ALA A 66 0.44 2.63 -1.84
N TRP A 67 1.15 3.60 -1.25
CA TRP A 67 1.84 3.41 0.01
C TRP A 67 1.10 4.12 1.14
N ASN A 68 0.98 3.46 2.29
CA ASN A 68 0.56 4.08 3.54
C ASN A 68 1.49 3.71 4.72
N ALA A 69 1.67 4.64 5.65
CA ALA A 69 2.41 4.45 6.90
C ALA A 69 1.68 5.05 8.12
N LYS A 70 0.39 5.41 7.96
CA LYS A 70 -0.45 6.03 8.97
C LYS A 70 -1.83 5.39 9.00
N ASP A 71 -2.48 5.43 10.15
CA ASP A 71 -3.88 5.04 10.31
C ASP A 71 -4.84 6.17 9.90
N SER A 72 -6.14 5.89 9.98
CA SER A 72 -7.24 6.81 9.66
C SER A 72 -7.29 8.05 10.57
N LYS A 73 -6.58 8.04 11.71
CA LYS A 73 -6.44 9.17 12.63
C LYS A 73 -5.14 9.95 12.37
N GLY A 74 -4.35 9.55 11.38
CA GLY A 74 -3.07 10.16 11.03
C GLY A 74 -1.91 9.75 11.95
N ALA A 75 -2.11 8.81 12.87
CA ALA A 75 -1.05 8.29 13.72
C ALA A 75 -0.18 7.30 12.94
N VAL A 76 1.10 7.21 13.28
CA VAL A 76 2.02 6.25 12.64
C VAL A 76 1.62 4.83 13.02
N LEU A 77 1.68 3.91 12.06
CA LEU A 77 1.37 2.50 12.29
C LEU A 77 2.39 1.86 13.26
N ASP A 78 1.87 1.44 14.40
CA ASP A 78 2.58 0.79 15.52
C ASP A 78 2.35 -0.72 15.47
N GLY A 79 3.41 -1.52 15.36
CA GLY A 79 3.32 -2.98 15.25
C GLY A 79 2.90 -3.71 16.53
N GLY A 80 2.71 -2.99 17.64
CA GLY A 80 2.10 -3.54 18.86
C GLY A 80 0.56 -3.46 18.88
N LYS A 81 -0.07 -2.86 17.86
CA LYS A 81 -1.51 -2.63 17.80
C LYS A 81 -2.16 -3.39 16.65
N ASN A 82 -3.47 -3.54 16.73
CA ASN A 82 -4.28 -4.17 15.70
C ASN A 82 -4.88 -3.13 14.75
N TYR A 83 -4.88 -3.45 13.45
CA TYR A 83 -5.48 -2.62 12.41
C TYR A 83 -6.23 -3.46 11.39
N LYS A 84 -7.13 -2.80 10.66
CA LYS A 84 -7.84 -3.36 9.52
C LYS A 84 -7.73 -2.43 8.31
N LEU A 85 -7.48 -3.02 7.14
CA LEU A 85 -7.66 -2.37 5.85
C LEU A 85 -8.85 -3.02 5.14
N HIS A 86 -9.86 -2.23 4.80
CA HIS A 86 -10.97 -2.67 3.96
C HIS A 86 -10.70 -2.33 2.49
N LEU A 87 -10.68 -3.34 1.62
CA LEU A 87 -10.68 -3.17 0.17
C LEU A 87 -12.12 -3.32 -0.34
N PRO A 88 -12.76 -2.25 -0.83
CA PRO A 88 -14.13 -2.32 -1.33
C PRO A 88 -14.28 -3.34 -2.48
N PRO A 89 -15.50 -3.83 -2.74
CA PRO A 89 -15.71 -4.80 -3.80
C PRO A 89 -15.32 -4.24 -5.18
N ASN A 90 -15.18 -5.13 -6.16
CA ASN A 90 -14.75 -4.79 -7.53
C ASN A 90 -13.35 -4.14 -7.58
N ILE A 91 -12.39 -4.72 -6.84
CA ILE A 91 -10.99 -4.29 -6.83
C ILE A 91 -10.46 -4.26 -8.28
N PRO A 92 -10.03 -3.10 -8.82
CA PRO A 92 -9.86 -2.89 -10.25
C PRO A 92 -8.52 -3.44 -10.76
N VAL A 93 -8.39 -4.76 -10.81
CA VAL A 93 -7.21 -5.47 -11.31
C VAL A 93 -7.59 -6.51 -12.34
N LYS A 94 -6.81 -6.62 -13.41
CA LYS A 94 -6.91 -7.70 -14.39
C LYS A 94 -6.23 -8.98 -13.90
N ASN A 95 -5.11 -8.85 -13.18
CA ASN A 95 -4.29 -10.00 -12.80
C ASN A 95 -4.47 -10.34 -11.32
N PHE A 96 -3.93 -9.51 -10.42
CA PHE A 96 -4.00 -9.72 -8.97
C PHE A 96 -3.67 -8.44 -8.21
N TRP A 97 -3.91 -8.46 -6.90
CA TRP A 97 -3.46 -7.42 -5.98
C TRP A 97 -2.70 -8.02 -4.81
N SER A 98 -1.88 -7.21 -4.14
CA SER A 98 -1.18 -7.60 -2.91
C SER A 98 -0.99 -6.41 -1.97
N VAL A 99 -1.05 -6.66 -0.68
CA VAL A 99 -0.64 -5.72 0.37
C VAL A 99 0.53 -6.34 1.12
N ILE A 100 1.65 -5.62 1.19
CA ILE A 100 2.91 -6.12 1.76
C ILE A 100 3.39 -5.16 2.84
N VAL A 101 3.81 -5.68 3.99
CA VAL A 101 4.30 -4.91 5.13
C VAL A 101 5.84 -4.83 5.14
N TYR A 102 6.36 -3.64 5.41
CA TYR A 102 7.79 -3.32 5.42
C TYR A 102 8.20 -2.72 6.76
N ASP A 103 9.44 -3.02 7.16
CA ASP A 103 10.09 -2.41 8.31
C ASP A 103 10.48 -0.97 7.97
N ASN A 104 10.18 -0.01 8.85
CA ASN A 104 10.49 1.40 8.58
C ASN A 104 12.00 1.69 8.53
N GLN A 105 12.79 0.94 9.31
CA GLN A 105 14.23 1.15 9.52
C GLN A 105 15.09 0.42 8.50
N THR A 106 14.60 -0.59 7.79
CA THR A 106 15.32 -1.24 6.69
C THR A 106 14.67 -0.99 5.33
N ARG A 107 13.35 -0.76 5.29
CA ARG A 107 12.50 -0.74 4.08
C ARG A 107 12.51 -2.07 3.31
N SER A 108 12.96 -3.12 3.97
CA SER A 108 12.77 -4.50 3.53
C SER A 108 11.43 -5.03 4.05
N MET A 109 10.97 -6.14 3.46
CA MET A 109 9.82 -6.87 3.99
C MET A 109 10.00 -7.13 5.48
N LEU A 110 8.98 -6.80 6.28
CA LEU A 110 9.04 -6.93 7.73
C LEU A 110 9.30 -8.40 8.11
N GLN A 111 10.36 -8.64 8.88
CA GLN A 111 10.70 -9.99 9.31
C GLN A 111 9.79 -10.39 10.48
N THR A 112 9.03 -11.47 10.29
CA THR A 112 8.09 -12.04 11.25
C THR A 112 8.15 -13.57 11.17
N ASP A 113 7.30 -14.28 11.91
CA ASP A 113 7.21 -15.74 11.82
C ASP A 113 6.47 -16.21 10.57
N GLN A 114 5.75 -15.29 9.89
CA GLN A 114 5.17 -15.58 8.59
C GLN A 114 6.26 -15.61 7.51
N ARG A 115 6.21 -16.64 6.66
CA ARG A 115 7.12 -16.75 5.50
C ARG A 115 7.08 -15.51 4.60
N TRP A 116 5.89 -14.91 4.45
CA TRP A 116 5.68 -13.70 3.66
C TRP A 116 4.82 -12.72 4.45
N PRO A 117 5.29 -11.48 4.73
CA PRO A 117 4.52 -10.48 5.47
C PRO A 117 3.54 -9.77 4.51
N SER A 118 2.65 -10.54 3.88
CA SER A 118 1.76 -10.06 2.84
C SER A 118 0.49 -10.89 2.72
N VAL A 119 -0.58 -10.23 2.28
CA VAL A 119 -1.83 -10.85 1.83
C VAL A 119 -2.15 -10.35 0.42
N GLY A 120 -2.70 -11.21 -0.43
CA GLY A 120 -3.10 -10.83 -1.78
C GLY A 120 -4.24 -11.68 -2.31
N SER A 121 -4.75 -11.36 -3.50
CA SER A 121 -5.82 -12.15 -4.14
C SER A 121 -5.40 -13.59 -4.48
N GLN A 122 -4.11 -13.90 -4.43
CA GLN A 122 -3.56 -15.24 -4.63
C GLN A 122 -3.31 -16.00 -3.31
N THR A 123 -3.59 -15.39 -2.16
CA THR A 123 -3.51 -16.08 -0.87
C THR A 123 -4.49 -17.25 -0.88
N ARG A 124 -3.99 -18.47 -0.66
CA ARG A 124 -4.83 -19.67 -0.63
C ARG A 124 -5.85 -19.58 0.49
N GLY A 125 -7.13 -19.70 0.15
CA GLY A 125 -8.22 -19.64 1.13
C GLY A 125 -8.53 -18.23 1.63
N LEU A 126 -8.11 -17.19 0.89
CA LEU A 126 -8.44 -15.81 1.20
C LEU A 126 -9.93 -15.67 1.52
N LEU A 127 -10.23 -15.06 2.66
CA LEU A 127 -11.59 -14.77 3.08
C LEU A 127 -12.09 -13.54 2.32
N VAL A 128 -13.19 -13.72 1.59
CA VAL A 128 -13.88 -12.66 0.85
C VAL A 128 -15.24 -12.45 1.51
N ASN A 129 -15.62 -11.20 1.72
CA ASN A 129 -16.90 -10.84 2.30
C ASN A 129 -18.05 -11.11 1.30
N PRO A 130 -19.31 -11.23 1.76
CA PRO A 130 -20.44 -11.53 0.87
C PRO A 130 -20.65 -10.54 -0.28
N ASP A 131 -20.25 -9.28 -0.10
CA ASP A 131 -20.33 -8.23 -1.12
C ASP A 131 -19.16 -8.25 -2.13
N GLY A 132 -18.17 -9.12 -1.93
CA GLY A 132 -16.95 -9.20 -2.74
C GLY A 132 -15.79 -8.33 -2.24
N SER A 133 -15.97 -7.62 -1.11
CA SER A 133 -14.89 -6.87 -0.46
C SER A 133 -13.92 -7.81 0.28
N VAL A 134 -12.75 -7.28 0.65
CA VAL A 134 -11.75 -8.02 1.41
C VAL A 134 -11.25 -7.18 2.58
N ASP A 135 -11.35 -7.73 3.78
CA ASP A 135 -10.72 -7.16 4.97
C ASP A 135 -9.36 -7.82 5.21
N ILE A 136 -8.34 -6.99 5.40
CA ILE A 136 -6.97 -7.41 5.71
C ILE A 136 -6.64 -6.90 7.10
N TYR A 137 -6.12 -7.77 7.96
CA TYR A 137 -5.79 -7.47 9.35
C TYR A 137 -4.28 -7.37 9.54
N PHE A 138 -3.87 -6.48 10.44
CA PHE A 138 -2.47 -6.30 10.82
C PHE A 138 -2.39 -6.30 12.35
N GLY A 139 -1.42 -7.00 12.92
CA GLY A 139 -1.25 -7.03 14.38
C GLY A 139 -0.22 -8.06 14.83
N PRO A 140 0.18 -8.09 16.11
CA PRO A 140 1.11 -9.09 16.62
C PRO A 140 0.52 -10.50 16.65
N THR A 141 -0.81 -10.62 16.73
CA THR A 141 -1.56 -11.87 16.73
C THR A 141 -2.75 -11.78 15.76
N PRO A 142 -3.17 -12.89 15.14
CA PRO A 142 -4.32 -12.88 14.25
C PRO A 142 -5.63 -12.74 15.05
N PRO A 143 -6.62 -11.99 14.53
CA PRO A 143 -7.99 -12.10 15.01
C PRO A 143 -8.55 -13.49 14.73
N ALA A 144 -9.36 -14.02 15.65
CA ALA A 144 -9.91 -15.37 15.55
C ALA A 144 -10.72 -15.56 14.25
N GLY A 145 -10.40 -16.61 13.50
CA GLY A 145 -11.05 -16.95 12.23
C GLY A 145 -10.66 -16.03 11.07
N LYS A 146 -9.66 -15.16 11.24
CA LYS A 146 -9.16 -14.24 10.21
C LYS A 146 -7.66 -14.45 9.91
N GLU A 147 -7.11 -15.58 10.34
CA GLU A 147 -5.67 -15.92 10.26
C GLU A 147 -5.14 -15.84 8.82
N VAL A 148 -5.96 -16.20 7.83
CA VAL A 148 -5.59 -16.20 6.41
C VAL A 148 -5.51 -14.79 5.81
N ASN A 149 -6.27 -13.84 6.36
CA ASN A 149 -6.30 -12.44 5.92
C ASN A 149 -5.42 -11.54 6.80
N TRP A 150 -4.57 -12.12 7.65
CA TRP A 150 -3.78 -11.40 8.62
C TRP A 150 -2.30 -11.36 8.24
N VAL A 151 -1.68 -10.20 8.46
CA VAL A 151 -0.24 -10.00 8.38
C VAL A 151 0.30 -9.65 9.76
N GLN A 152 1.26 -10.45 10.22
CA GLN A 152 1.94 -10.25 11.49
C GLN A 152 2.71 -8.93 11.47
N THR A 153 2.62 -8.19 12.58
CA THR A 153 3.46 -7.02 12.86
C THR A 153 4.21 -7.25 14.17
N VAL A 154 5.18 -6.38 14.48
CA VAL A 154 6.13 -6.60 15.58
C VAL A 154 6.00 -5.50 16.63
N PRO A 155 5.66 -5.82 17.89
CA PRO A 155 5.64 -4.85 18.97
C PRO A 155 6.97 -4.11 19.12
N GLY A 156 6.91 -2.80 19.38
CA GLY A 156 8.09 -1.93 19.48
C GLY A 156 8.67 -1.49 18.13
N LYS A 157 8.09 -1.92 17.00
CA LYS A 157 8.44 -1.44 15.66
C LYS A 157 7.29 -0.67 15.01
N GLY A 158 7.63 0.42 14.34
CA GLY A 158 6.72 1.01 13.36
C GLY A 158 6.87 0.32 12.00
N TRP A 159 5.79 0.28 11.23
CA TRP A 159 5.77 -0.35 9.89
C TRP A 159 5.14 0.56 8.85
N ASN A 160 5.26 0.15 7.58
CA ASN A 160 4.55 0.74 6.46
C ASN A 160 4.11 -0.35 5.48
N THR A 161 3.21 0.00 4.56
CA THR A 161 2.64 -0.98 3.62
C THR A 161 2.44 -0.44 2.23
N ILE A 162 2.55 -1.31 1.23
CA ILE A 162 2.28 -0.98 -0.16
C ILE A 162 1.16 -1.88 -0.67
N LEU A 163 0.04 -1.27 -1.06
CA LEU A 163 -0.97 -1.88 -1.92
C LEU A 163 -0.45 -1.84 -3.37
N ARG A 164 -0.38 -3.01 -3.99
CA ARG A 164 0.02 -3.17 -5.39
C ARG A 164 -1.15 -3.72 -6.19
N LEU A 165 -1.42 -3.11 -7.34
CA LEU A 165 -2.45 -3.49 -8.29
C LEU A 165 -1.78 -3.91 -9.60
N TYR A 166 -1.91 -5.16 -10.00
CA TYR A 166 -1.27 -5.69 -11.22
C TYR A 166 -2.28 -5.76 -12.36
N GLY A 167 -1.96 -5.08 -13.46
CA GLY A 167 -2.90 -4.84 -14.54
C GLY A 167 -4.09 -4.00 -14.09
N ALA A 168 -3.83 -2.84 -13.49
CA ALA A 168 -4.88 -1.96 -12.96
C ALA A 168 -5.88 -1.55 -14.07
N LEU A 169 -7.16 -1.48 -13.72
CA LEU A 169 -8.26 -1.12 -14.63
C LEU A 169 -8.68 0.35 -14.46
N GLU A 170 -9.53 0.86 -15.34
CA GLU A 170 -10.01 2.25 -15.37
C GLU A 170 -10.45 2.80 -14.00
N PRO A 171 -11.19 2.08 -13.14
CA PRO A 171 -11.66 2.63 -11.87
C PRO A 171 -10.55 3.10 -10.92
N TRP A 172 -9.35 2.52 -11.02
CA TRP A 172 -8.19 3.00 -10.28
C TRP A 172 -7.72 4.37 -10.78
N PHE A 173 -7.57 4.51 -12.10
CA PHE A 173 -7.05 5.72 -12.72
C PHE A 173 -8.03 6.89 -12.64
N ASP A 174 -9.31 6.60 -12.79
CA ASP A 174 -10.38 7.60 -12.78
C ASP A 174 -10.85 7.89 -11.34
N LYS A 175 -10.22 7.26 -10.34
CA LYS A 175 -10.46 7.45 -8.90
C LYS A 175 -11.89 7.14 -8.45
N THR A 176 -12.62 6.32 -9.19
CA THR A 176 -13.97 5.85 -8.83
C THR A 176 -13.92 4.64 -7.90
N TRP A 177 -12.77 3.98 -7.80
CA TRP A 177 -12.44 3.01 -6.75
C TRP A 177 -11.22 3.47 -5.95
N ARG A 178 -11.23 3.20 -4.63
CA ARG A 178 -10.08 3.43 -3.75
C ARG A 178 -10.09 2.46 -2.56
N PRO A 179 -8.93 2.11 -1.99
CA PRO A 179 -8.90 1.38 -0.71
C PRO A 179 -9.49 2.24 0.41
N GLY A 180 -10.00 1.60 1.46
CA GLY A 180 -10.28 2.26 2.73
C GLY A 180 -9.00 2.77 3.39
N GLU A 181 -9.13 3.62 4.40
CA GLU A 181 -7.99 3.93 5.27
C GLU A 181 -7.66 2.72 6.16
N ILE A 182 -6.46 2.72 6.74
CA ILE A 182 -6.08 1.71 7.73
C ILE A 182 -6.68 2.14 9.07
N GLU A 183 -7.59 1.35 9.62
CA GLU A 183 -8.31 1.68 10.84
C GLU A 183 -7.73 0.92 12.03
N PRO A 184 -7.51 1.56 13.20
CA PRO A 184 -7.21 0.83 14.41
C PRO A 184 -8.42 -0.01 14.84
N VAL A 185 -8.17 -1.24 15.28
CA VAL A 185 -9.19 -2.15 15.82
C VAL A 185 -8.74 -2.69 17.19
N GLU A 186 -9.67 -3.22 17.97
CA GLU A 186 -9.37 -3.88 19.24
C GLU A 186 -8.63 -5.21 19.03
#